data_AF-A0A1X0QMA9-F1
#
_entry.id   AF-A0A1X0QMA9-F1
#
_cell.length_a   1.000
_cell.length_b   1.000
_cell.length_c   1.000
_cell.angle_alpha   90.00
_cell.angle_beta   90.00
_cell.angle_gamma   90.00
#
_symmetry.space_group_name_H-M   'P 1'
#
loop_
_entity.id
_entity.type
_entity.pdbx_description
1 polymer ?
#
loop_
_entity_poly.entity_id
_entity_poly.type
_entity_poly.pdbx_seq_one_letter_code
_entity_poly.pdbx_strand_id
1 'polypeptide(L)'
;MSDPEDLRTIVNQLFVDSGEKEKLLQWLEKRLAETEWNEQLSAYCREMVRTKHMENATFEQIYEEVEDYANCMYNKNIQAIALLNVS
;
A
#
# COMPACT_ATOMS: atom_id res chain seq x y z
N MET A 1 26.31 2.94 24.32
CA MET A 1 25.24 1.97 24.00
C MET A 1 24.62 2.50 22.72
N SER A 2 24.73 1.80 21.60
CA SER A 2 24.11 2.27 20.36
C SER A 2 22.60 2.20 20.50
N ASP A 3 21.93 3.31 20.17
CA ASP A 3 20.49 3.43 20.26
C ASP A 3 19.86 2.43 19.27
N PRO A 4 18.79 1.68 19.60
CA PRO A 4 18.07 0.84 18.64
C PRO A 4 17.68 1.59 17.35
N GLU A 5 17.48 2.91 17.42
CA GLU A 5 17.21 3.76 16.26
C GLU A 5 18.41 3.88 15.31
N ASP A 6 19.63 3.92 15.86
CA ASP A 6 20.89 3.94 15.07
C ASP A 6 21.06 2.63 14.31
N LEU A 7 20.76 1.50 14.96
CA LEU A 7 20.85 0.17 14.33
C LEU A 7 19.84 0.04 13.18
N ARG A 8 18.61 0.52 13.35
CA ARG A 8 17.61 0.57 12.27
C ARG A 8 18.08 1.42 11.10
N THR A 9 18.69 2.56 11.38
CA THR A 9 19.22 3.47 10.36
C THR A 9 20.36 2.82 9.56
N ILE A 10 21.30 2.16 10.25
CA ILE A 10 22.41 1.45 9.62
C ILE A 10 21.91 0.29 8.76
N VAL A 11 20.97 -0.51 9.26
CA VAL A 11 20.38 -1.62 8.51
C VAL A 11 19.66 -1.10 7.26
N ASN A 12 18.90 -0.01 7.38
CA ASN A 12 18.25 0.62 6.23
C ASN A 12 19.24 1.16 5.19
N GLN A 13 20.34 1.77 5.62
CA GLN A 13 21.40 2.21 4.71
C GLN A 13 22.02 1.03 3.96
N LEU A 14 22.40 -0.04 4.67
CA LEU A 14 22.94 -1.24 4.04
C LEU A 14 21.93 -1.92 3.08
N PHE A 15 20.64 -1.85 3.40
CA PHE A 15 19.56 -2.38 2.56
C PHE A 15 19.34 -1.56 1.27
N VAL A 16 19.58 -0.25 1.34
CA VAL A 16 19.58 0.64 0.17
C VAL A 16 20.85 0.43 -0.66
N ASP A 17 22.02 0.44 -0.02
CA ASP A 17 23.32 0.35 -0.69
C ASP A 17 23.53 -1.00 -1.39
N SER A 18 22.90 -2.07 -0.90
CA SER A 18 22.92 -3.39 -1.54
C SER A 18 22.00 -3.50 -2.77
N GLY A 19 21.14 -2.51 -3.00
CA GLY A 19 20.13 -2.51 -4.07
C GLY A 19 18.97 -3.49 -3.82
N GLU A 20 18.89 -4.09 -2.63
CA GLU A 20 17.80 -5.00 -2.28
C GLU A 20 16.49 -4.26 -2.07
N LYS A 21 16.54 -3.01 -1.60
CA LYS A 21 15.36 -2.14 -1.53
C LYS A 21 14.71 -1.98 -2.90
N GLU A 22 15.47 -1.66 -3.93
CA GLU A 22 14.97 -1.46 -5.29
C GLU A 22 14.39 -2.76 -5.85
N LYS A 23 15.02 -3.91 -5.60
CA LYS A 23 14.48 -5.22 -5.98
C LYS A 23 13.17 -5.53 -5.26
N LEU A 24 13.09 -5.24 -3.97
CA LEU A 24 11.89 -5.44 -3.17
C LEU A 24 10.76 -4.53 -3.67
N LEU A 25 11.07 -3.28 -3.98
CA LEU A 25 10.12 -2.31 -4.55
C LEU A 25 9.62 -2.76 -5.93
N GLN A 26 10.50 -3.16 -6.85
CA GLN A 26 10.09 -3.65 -8.17
C GLN A 26 9.25 -4.92 -8.09
N TRP A 27 9.62 -5.84 -7.19
CA TRP A 27 8.84 -7.04 -6.96
C TRP A 27 7.47 -6.72 -6.37
N LEU A 28 7.41 -5.76 -5.43
CA LEU A 28 6.17 -5.30 -4.86
C LEU A 28 5.28 -4.60 -5.89
N GLU A 29 5.84 -3.72 -6.73
CA GLU A 29 5.13 -3.08 -7.84
C GLU A 29 4.55 -4.10 -8.81
N LYS A 30 5.32 -5.13 -9.17
CA LYS A 30 4.83 -6.21 -10.03
C LYS A 30 3.69 -6.98 -9.38
N ARG A 31 3.81 -7.31 -8.09
CA ARG A 31 2.76 -8.03 -7.35
C ARG A 31 1.52 -7.18 -7.11
N LEU A 32 1.70 -5.89 -6.84
CA LEU A 32 0.60 -4.94 -6.77
C LEU A 32 -0.05 -4.78 -8.13
N ALA A 33 0.68 -4.82 -9.25
CA ALA A 33 0.07 -4.82 -10.58
C ALA A 33 -0.69 -6.13 -10.91
N GLU A 34 -0.26 -7.26 -10.34
CA GLU A 34 -0.93 -8.56 -10.47
C GLU A 34 -2.21 -8.66 -9.64
N THR A 35 -2.27 -8.02 -8.48
CA THR A 35 -3.55 -7.76 -7.83
C THR A 35 -4.24 -6.69 -8.65
N GLU A 36 -5.47 -6.91 -9.11
CA GLU A 36 -6.26 -5.92 -9.85
C GLU A 36 -6.68 -4.74 -8.94
N TRP A 37 -5.78 -4.23 -8.08
CA TRP A 37 -6.03 -3.23 -7.06
C TRP A 37 -6.60 -1.95 -7.65
N ASN A 38 -6.13 -1.55 -8.83
CA ASN A 38 -6.63 -0.37 -9.53
C ASN A 38 -8.08 -0.60 -9.98
N GLU A 39 -8.40 -1.80 -10.47
CA GLU A 39 -9.77 -2.15 -10.83
C GLU A 39 -10.67 -2.26 -9.61
N GLN A 40 -10.19 -2.84 -8.51
CA GLN A 40 -10.91 -2.93 -7.23
C GLN A 40 -11.17 -1.55 -6.62
N LEU A 41 -10.17 -0.65 -6.65
CA LEU A 41 -10.32 0.74 -6.23
C LEU A 41 -11.34 1.47 -7.11
N SER A 42 -11.25 1.29 -8.43
CA SER A 42 -12.19 1.90 -9.37
C SER A 42 -13.62 1.39 -9.17
N ALA A 43 -13.79 0.10 -8.87
CA ALA A 43 -15.08 -0.51 -8.59
C ALA A 43 -15.65 0.00 -7.27
N TYR A 44 -14.80 0.13 -6.24
CA TYR A 44 -15.17 0.71 -4.96
C TYR A 44 -15.63 2.18 -5.11
N CYS A 45 -14.88 3.02 -5.83
CA CYS A 45 -15.27 4.40 -6.10
C CYS A 45 -16.62 4.47 -6.85
N ARG A 46 -16.82 3.63 -7.87
CA ARG A 46 -18.09 3.59 -8.61
C ARG A 46 -19.27 3.16 -7.72
N GLU A 47 -19.06 2.17 -6.86
CA GLU A 47 -20.10 1.71 -5.96
C GLU A 47 -20.41 2.74 -4.88
N MET A 48 -19.39 3.44 -4.36
CA MET A 48 -19.56 4.54 -3.43
C MET A 48 -20.43 5.66 -4.00
N VAL A 49 -20.14 6.10 -5.23
CA VAL A 49 -20.94 7.14 -5.93
C VAL A 49 -22.38 6.67 -6.16
N ARG A 50 -22.59 5.36 -6.36
CA ARG A 50 -23.91 4.77 -6.60
C ARG A 50 -24.73 4.57 -5.32
N THR A 51 -24.09 4.18 -4.22
CA THR A 51 -24.76 3.77 -2.97
C THR A 51 -24.92 4.90 -1.98
N LYS A 52 -23.90 5.74 -1.78
CA LYS A 52 -24.09 7.01 -1.08
C LYS A 52 -24.73 7.93 -2.11
N HIS A 53 -26.00 8.27 -1.96
CA HIS A 53 -26.60 9.39 -2.71
C HIS A 53 -25.75 10.64 -2.45
N MET A 54 -24.80 10.86 -3.35
CA MET A 54 -23.74 11.86 -3.29
C MET A 54 -24.26 13.27 -3.55
N GLU A 55 -25.52 13.56 -3.23
CA GLU A 55 -26.09 14.89 -3.41
C GLU A 55 -25.37 15.94 -2.54
N ASN A 56 -24.68 15.52 -1.46
CA ASN A 56 -23.99 16.42 -0.53
C ASN A 56 -22.56 16.01 -0.13
N ALA A 57 -21.98 14.97 -0.73
CA ALA A 57 -20.62 14.53 -0.36
C ALA A 57 -19.58 15.39 -1.09
N THR A 58 -18.74 16.09 -0.32
CA THR A 58 -17.65 16.91 -0.85
C THR A 58 -16.53 16.01 -1.40
N PHE A 59 -15.83 16.47 -2.43
CA PHE A 59 -14.70 15.75 -3.02
C PHE A 59 -13.68 15.27 -1.98
N GLU A 60 -13.40 16.09 -0.96
CA GLU A 60 -12.49 15.76 0.13
C GLU A 60 -12.92 14.50 0.90
N GLN A 61 -14.21 14.31 1.17
CA GLN A 61 -14.71 13.14 1.90
C GLN A 61 -14.58 11.86 1.07
N ILE A 62 -14.76 11.95 -0.25
CA ILE A 62 -14.52 10.83 -1.15
C ILE A 62 -13.02 10.53 -1.19
N TYR A 63 -12.19 11.56 -1.27
CA TYR A 63 -10.75 11.42 -1.36
C TYR A 63 -10.19 10.72 -0.11
N GLU A 64 -10.60 11.16 1.09
CA GLU A 64 -10.21 10.51 2.35
C GLU A 64 -10.64 9.05 2.40
N GLU A 65 -11.88 8.73 2.01
CA GLU A 65 -12.39 7.35 2.08
C GLU A 65 -11.74 6.42 1.03
N VAL A 66 -11.39 6.97 -0.14
CA VAL A 66 -10.64 6.26 -1.18
C VAL A 66 -9.18 6.06 -0.76
N GLU A 67 -8.57 7.07 -0.13
CA GLU A 67 -7.20 6.99 0.41
C GLU A 67 -7.12 5.93 1.52
N ASP A 68 -8.08 5.91 2.45
CA ASP A 68 -8.16 4.90 3.51
C ASP A 68 -8.35 3.49 2.95
N TYR A 69 -9.22 3.32 1.96
CA TYR A 69 -9.43 2.03 1.30
C TYR A 69 -8.17 1.58 0.54
N ALA A 70 -7.50 2.50 -0.18
CA ALA A 70 -6.24 2.23 -0.87
C ALA A 70 -5.14 1.81 0.11
N ASN A 71 -5.00 2.51 1.24
CA ASN A 71 -4.03 2.20 2.28
C ASN A 71 -4.32 0.85 2.94
N CYS A 72 -5.59 0.53 3.23
CA CYS A 72 -5.98 -0.76 3.78
C CYS A 72 -5.67 -1.91 2.81
N MET A 73 -5.98 -1.73 1.53
CA MET A 73 -5.69 -2.70 0.47
C MET A 73 -4.19 -2.90 0.27
N TYR A 74 -3.41 -1.82 0.21
CA TYR A 74 -1.97 -1.85 0.09
C TYR A 74 -1.33 -2.58 1.28
N ASN A 75 -1.73 -2.27 2.51
CA ASN A 75 -1.20 -2.91 3.72
C ASN A 75 -1.56 -4.40 3.79
N LYS A 76 -2.82 -4.76 3.47
CA LYS A 76 -3.26 -6.17 3.41
C LYS A 76 -2.49 -6.96 2.35
N ASN A 77 -2.30 -6.39 1.16
CA ASN A 77 -1.56 -7.04 0.09
C ASN A 77 -0.11 -7.23 0.47
N ILE A 78 0.57 -6.21 1.02
CA ILE A 78 1.95 -6.34 1.51
C ILE A 78 2.08 -7.38 2.61
N GLN A 79 1.18 -7.36 3.59
CA GLN A 79 1.21 -8.33 4.69
C GLN A 79 0.97 -9.76 4.20
N ALA A 80 -0.04 -9.97 3.34
CA ALA A 80 -0.31 -11.28 2.76
C ALA A 80 0.89 -11.79 1.93
N ILE A 81 1.50 -10.90 1.17
CA ILE A 81 2.68 -11.18 0.36
C ILE A 81 3.90 -11.50 1.24
N ALA A 82 4.16 -10.73 2.30
CA ALA A 82 5.24 -10.99 3.24
C ALA A 82 5.06 -12.36 3.95
N LEU A 83 3.83 -12.70 4.35
CA LEU A 83 3.52 -13.98 4.98
C LEU A 83 3.71 -15.18 4.05
N LEU A 84 3.36 -15.05 2.76
CA LEU A 84 3.52 -16.12 1.77
C LEU A 84 4.99 -16.45 1.43
N ASN A 85 5.92 -15.50 1.63
CA ASN A 85 7.35 -15.72 1.32
C ASN A 85 8.18 -16.14 2.54
N VAL A 86 7.58 -16.19 3.73
CA VAL A 86 8.19 -16.69 4.98
C VAL A 86 7.69 -18.12 5.32
N SER A 87 6.84 -18.70 4.48
CA SER A 87 6.32 -20.09 4.57
C SER A 87 7.13 -21.04 3.69
#